data_AF-A0A944VPS1-F1
#
_entry.id   AF-A0A944VPS1-F1
#
_cell.length_a   1.000
_cell.length_b   1.000
_cell.length_c   1.000
_cell.angle_alpha   90.00
_cell.angle_beta   90.00
_cell.angle_gamma   90.00
#
_symmetry.space_group_name_H-M   'P 1'
#
loop_
_entity.id
_entity.type
_entity.pdbx_description
1 polymer ?
#
loop_
_entity_poly.entity_id
_entity_poly.type
_entity_poly.pdbx_seq_one_letter_code
_entity_poly.pdbx_strand_id
1 'polypeptide(L)'
;KAGIGGDVITLSFSTTEDLEKAHKIFPDAVQEKDELRITVADGATKIPGYIKQLNSDGIEVSAVSASKPTLDDVFLEVTGYRLEGTEEPVEEKPEPSRRRGR
;
A
#
# COMPACT_ATOMS: atom_id res chain seq x y z
N LYS A 1 -9.98 -6.73 -12.33
CA LYS A 1 -8.53 -6.52 -12.46
C LYS A 1 -8.12 -5.52 -11.38
N ALA A 2 -7.83 -6.01 -10.18
CA ALA A 2 -7.33 -5.17 -9.11
C ALA A 2 -5.80 -5.23 -9.22
N GLY A 3 -5.21 -4.18 -9.78
CA GLY A 3 -3.76 -3.97 -9.72
C GLY A 3 -3.42 -3.52 -8.31
N ILE A 4 -3.19 -4.50 -7.44
CA ILE A 4 -2.79 -4.30 -6.04
C ILE A 4 -1.33 -3.85 -6.08
N GLY A 5 -1.06 -2.63 -5.57
CA GLY A 5 0.27 -2.01 -5.59
C GLY A 5 0.31 -0.66 -6.30
N GLY A 6 -0.64 0.25 -6.01
CA GLY A 6 -0.54 1.64 -6.45
C GLY A 6 0.22 2.48 -5.42
N ASP A 7 1.18 3.29 -5.87
CA ASP A 7 1.75 4.37 -5.08
C ASP A 7 0.64 5.32 -4.59
N VAL A 8 0.75 5.74 -3.34
CA VAL A 8 -0.15 6.75 -2.76
C VAL A 8 0.57 8.09 -2.72
N ILE A 9 0.02 9.08 -3.41
CA ILE A 9 0.47 10.46 -3.36
C ILE A 9 -0.44 11.22 -2.40
N THR A 10 0.17 11.84 -1.39
CA THR A 10 -0.50 12.74 -0.44
C THR A 10 -0.05 14.17 -0.73
N LEU A 11 -1.02 15.05 -0.97
CA LEU A 11 -0.84 16.47 -1.17
C LEU A 11 -1.44 17.21 0.02
N SER A 12 -0.66 18.04 0.70
CA SER A 12 -1.13 18.83 1.84
C SER A 12 -1.25 20.30 1.41
N PHE A 13 -2.36 20.94 1.78
CA PHE A 13 -2.67 22.31 1.39
C PHE A 13 -2.69 23.23 2.61
N SER A 14 -2.31 24.49 2.43
CA SER A 14 -2.37 25.49 3.51
C SER A 14 -3.72 26.19 3.60
N THR A 15 -4.50 26.20 2.51
CA THR A 15 -5.81 26.85 2.45
C THR A 15 -6.88 25.87 1.99
N THR A 16 -8.10 26.09 2.49
CA THR A 16 -9.27 25.32 2.07
C THR A 16 -9.65 25.60 0.62
N GLU A 17 -9.40 26.81 0.11
CA GLU A 17 -9.66 27.17 -1.29
C GLU A 17 -8.80 26.34 -2.26
N ASP A 18 -7.51 26.19 -1.97
CA ASP A 18 -6.58 25.38 -2.75
C ASP A 18 -7.00 23.91 -2.75
N LEU A 19 -7.43 23.42 -1.59
CA LEU A 19 -7.93 22.07 -1.42
C LEU A 19 -9.18 21.82 -2.27
N GLU A 20 -10.17 22.73 -2.25
CA GLU A 20 -11.41 22.57 -3.01
C GLU A 20 -11.15 22.59 -4.52
N LYS A 21 -10.25 23.47 -4.97
CA LYS A 21 -9.82 23.50 -6.37
C LYS A 21 -9.10 22.21 -6.75
N ALA A 22 -8.18 21.73 -5.92
CA ALA A 22 -7.47 20.48 -6.17
C ALA A 22 -8.40 19.27 -6.20
N HIS A 23 -9.43 19.22 -5.33
CA HIS A 23 -10.43 18.16 -5.33
C HIS A 23 -11.29 18.17 -6.62
N LYS A 24 -11.55 19.34 -7.22
CA LYS A 24 -12.20 19.44 -8.53
C LYS A 24 -11.35 18.88 -9.68
N ILE A 25 -10.02 19.03 -9.59
CA ILE A 25 -9.09 18.50 -10.60
C ILE A 25 -8.94 16.98 -10.46
N PHE A 26 -8.93 16.49 -9.22
CA PHE A 26 -8.80 15.07 -8.89
C PHE A 26 -10.05 14.56 -8.17
N PRO A 27 -11.16 14.28 -8.89
CA PRO A 27 -12.40 13.82 -8.27
C PRO A 27 -12.28 12.43 -7.63
N ASP A 28 -11.35 11.61 -8.10
CA ASP A 28 -11.02 10.29 -7.52
C ASP A 28 -10.09 10.39 -6.30
N ALA A 29 -9.64 11.60 -5.92
CA ALA A 29 -8.83 11.80 -4.74
C ALA A 29 -9.68 11.74 -3.46
N VAL A 30 -9.14 11.07 -2.44
CA VAL A 30 -9.74 11.04 -1.10
C VAL A 30 -9.27 12.26 -0.32
N GLN A 31 -10.21 13.11 0.08
CA GLN A 31 -9.92 14.25 0.94
C GLN A 31 -9.90 13.82 2.41
N GLU A 32 -8.79 14.12 3.10
CA GLU A 32 -8.64 13.97 4.54
C GLU A 32 -8.22 15.32 5.15
N LYS A 33 -9.16 15.99 5.83
CA LYS A 33 -8.94 17.32 6.45
C LYS A 33 -8.41 18.34 5.44
N ASP A 34 -7.12 18.66 5.53
CA ASP A 34 -6.39 19.64 4.71
C ASP A 34 -5.47 18.95 3.68
N GLU A 35 -5.70 17.66 3.43
CA GLU A 35 -4.88 16.82 2.55
C GLU A 35 -5.73 16.07 1.52
N LEU A 36 -5.16 15.86 0.32
CA LEU A 36 -5.72 14.99 -0.71
C LEU A 36 -4.82 13.78 -0.95
N ARG A 37 -5.41 12.59 -0.89
CA ARG A 37 -4.73 11.32 -1.17
C ARG A 37 -5.18 10.77 -2.51
N ILE A 38 -4.21 10.46 -3.35
CA ILE A 38 -4.41 10.00 -4.72
C ILE A 38 -3.66 8.68 -4.90
N THR A 39 -4.37 7.62 -5.25
CA THR A 39 -3.78 6.30 -5.52
C THR A 39 -3.51 6.15 -7.01
N VAL A 40 -2.26 5.95 -7.39
CA VAL A 40 -1.83 5.82 -8.79
C VAL A 40 -0.91 4.63 -8.99
N ALA A 41 -0.83 4.11 -10.21
CA ALA A 41 0.06 2.99 -10.51
C ALA A 41 1.56 3.36 -10.43
N ASP A 42 1.94 4.61 -10.67
CA ASP A 42 3.34 5.05 -10.65
C ASP A 42 3.44 6.48 -10.09
N GLY A 43 3.63 6.58 -8.78
CA GLY A 43 3.55 7.84 -8.05
C GLY A 43 4.64 8.81 -8.46
N ALA A 44 5.89 8.36 -8.43
CA ALA A 44 7.08 9.16 -8.73
C ALA A 44 7.02 9.86 -10.09
N THR A 45 6.55 9.17 -11.13
CA THR A 45 6.46 9.75 -12.49
C THR A 45 5.28 10.73 -12.63
N LYS A 46 4.22 10.56 -11.84
CA LYS A 46 3.00 11.38 -11.91
C LYS A 46 3.07 12.66 -11.09
N ILE A 47 3.81 12.66 -9.97
CA ILE A 47 4.02 13.85 -9.11
C ILE A 47 4.35 15.11 -9.90
N PRO A 48 5.40 15.17 -10.75
CA PRO A 48 5.74 16.41 -11.46
C PRO A 48 4.63 16.88 -12.40
N GLY A 49 3.84 15.97 -12.97
CA GLY A 49 2.66 16.31 -13.77
C GLY A 49 1.55 16.95 -12.93
N TYR A 50 1.26 16.37 -11.76
CA TYR A 50 0.25 16.89 -10.84
C TYR A 50 0.64 18.24 -10.26
N ILE A 51 1.90 18.41 -9.83
CA ILE A 51 2.39 19.71 -9.35
C ILE A 51 2.26 20.76 -10.45
N LYS A 52 2.66 20.44 -11.70
CA LYS A 52 2.55 21.39 -12.81
C LYS A 52 1.11 21.77 -13.13
N GLN A 53 0.18 20.80 -13.06
CA GLN A 53 -1.24 21.05 -13.27
C GLN A 53 -1.82 21.95 -12.17
N LEU A 54 -1.54 21.64 -10.90
CA LEU A 54 -1.96 22.46 -9.76
C LEU A 54 -1.40 23.88 -9.85
N ASN A 55 -0.12 24.02 -10.19
CA ASN A 55 0.51 25.35 -10.36
C ASN A 55 -0.13 26.14 -11.51
N SER A 56 -0.51 25.48 -12.61
CA SER A 56 -1.18 26.12 -13.74
C SER A 56 -2.59 26.63 -13.40
N ASP A 57 -3.26 26.00 -12.44
CA ASP A 57 -4.54 26.44 -11.88
C ASP A 57 -4.37 27.46 -10.72
N GLY A 58 -3.13 27.84 -10.41
CA GLY A 58 -2.82 28.78 -9.33
C GLY A 58 -3.05 28.20 -7.94
N ILE A 59 -2.91 26.88 -7.80
CA ILE A 59 -3.08 26.15 -6.54
C ILE A 59 -1.70 25.93 -5.92
N GLU A 60 -1.54 26.41 -4.68
CA GLU A 60 -0.27 26.27 -3.96
C GLU A 60 -0.31 25.05 -3.03
N VAL A 61 0.63 24.13 -3.22
CA VAL A 61 0.74 22.91 -2.42
C VAL A 61 1.79 23.14 -1.34
N SER A 62 1.40 22.94 -0.07
CA SER A 62 2.30 23.15 1.07
C SER A 62 3.31 22.01 1.21
N ALA A 63 2.89 20.78 0.95
CA ALA A 63 3.75 19.60 0.99
C ALA A 63 3.24 18.51 0.04
N VAL A 64 4.17 17.74 -0.53
CA VAL A 64 3.86 16.56 -1.33
C VAL A 64 4.67 15.38 -0.79
N SER A 65 3.98 14.28 -0.51
CA SER A 65 4.59 13.02 -0.09
C SER A 65 4.11 11.92 -1.02
N ALA A 66 5.00 11.02 -1.43
CA ALA A 66 4.63 9.81 -2.14
C ALA A 66 5.15 8.59 -1.38
N SER A 67 4.24 7.69 -1.05
CA SER A 67 4.56 6.43 -0.39
C SER A 67 4.34 5.29 -1.38
N LYS A 68 5.43 4.57 -1.68
CA LYS A 68 5.33 3.25 -2.31
C LYS A 68 4.88 2.24 -1.25
N PRO A 69 3.79 1.48 -1.45
CA PRO A 69 3.59 0.28 -0.66
C PRO A 69 4.80 -0.62 -0.91
N THR A 70 5.49 -1.00 0.16
CA THR A 70 6.63 -1.92 0.07
C THR A 70 6.11 -3.31 -0.32
N LEU A 71 7.01 -4.14 -0.86
CA LEU A 71 6.69 -5.50 -1.32
C LEU A 71 6.05 -6.39 -0.23
N ASP A 72 6.24 -6.05 1.05
CA ASP A 72 5.74 -6.77 2.22
C ASP A 72 4.20 -6.76 2.32
N ASP A 73 3.56 -5.64 1.97
CA ASP A 73 2.09 -5.51 2.01
C ASP A 73 1.39 -6.25 0.86
N VAL A 74 2.07 -6.41 -0.28
CA VAL A 74 1.55 -7.19 -1.42
C VAL A 74 1.81 -8.69 -1.23
N PHE A 75 2.76 -9.06 -0.37
CA PHE A 75 3.09 -10.46 -0.09
C PHE A 75 2.06 -11.11 0.84
N LEU A 76 1.46 -10.37 1.77
CA LEU A 76 0.50 -10.90 2.75
C LEU A 76 -0.91 -11.15 2.19
N GLU A 77 -1.33 -10.45 1.13
CA GLU A 77 -2.71 -10.55 0.62
C GLU A 77 -2.89 -11.57 -0.52
N VAL A 78 -1.80 -12.03 -1.15
CA VAL A 78 -1.84 -12.99 -2.27
C VAL A 78 -1.84 -14.45 -1.79
N THR A 79 -1.33 -14.73 -0.59
CA THR A 79 -1.49 -16.05 0.00
C THR A 79 -2.65 -16.00 0.98
N GLY A 80 -3.79 -16.53 0.58
CA GLY A 80 -4.84 -17.01 1.49
C GLY A 80 -4.35 -18.16 2.38
N TYR A 81 -3.22 -18.00 3.05
CA TYR A 81 -2.71 -18.90 4.06
C TYR A 81 -2.91 -18.23 5.42
N ARG A 82 -4.03 -18.63 6.06
CA ARG A 82 -4.13 -18.59 7.51
C ARG A 82 -2.83 -19.13 8.10
N LEU A 83 -2.32 -18.44 9.11
CA LEU A 83 -1.61 -19.10 10.19
C LEU A 83 -2.50 -20.22 10.74
N GLU A 84 -2.19 -21.45 10.39
CA GLU A 84 -2.36 -22.62 11.25
C GLU A 84 -0.93 -23.16 11.32
N GLY A 85 -0.16 -22.87 12.38
CA GLY A 85 -0.47 -23.29 13.73
C GLY A 85 -0.07 -24.76 13.85
N THR A 86 0.96 -25.04 14.66
CA THR A 86 1.38 -26.36 15.13
C THR A 86 2.36 -27.13 14.25
N GLU A 87 3.64 -26.88 14.51
CA GLU A 87 4.54 -27.85 15.17
C GLU A 87 4.21 -29.33 14.92
N GLU A 88 4.88 -29.95 13.95
CA GLU A 88 5.06 -31.41 13.93
C GLU A 88 6.55 -31.72 14.09
N PRO A 89 7.04 -32.03 15.31
CA PRO A 89 8.30 -32.75 15.43
C PRO A 89 8.11 -34.13 14.81
N VAL A 90 8.89 -34.37 13.75
CA VAL A 90 9.13 -35.66 13.12
C VAL A 90 9.43 -36.74 14.16
N GLU A 91 8.45 -37.60 14.44
CA GLU A 91 8.68 -38.87 15.13
C GLU A 91 8.98 -39.94 14.07
N GLU A 92 10.25 -40.04 13.70
CA GLU A 92 10.78 -41.15 12.92
C GLU A 92 10.65 -42.44 13.72
N LYS A 93 9.68 -43.29 13.34
CA LYS A 93 9.76 -44.71 13.66
C LYS A 93 10.85 -45.37 12.81
N PRO A 94 11.65 -46.23 13.44
CA PRO A 94 11.66 -47.58 12.92
C PRO A 94 11.52 -48.61 14.05
N GLU A 95 10.47 -49.42 13.97
CA GLU A 95 10.55 -50.81 14.44
C GLU A 95 11.44 -51.57 13.45
N PRO A 96 12.31 -52.49 13.90
CA PRO A 96 11.82 -53.85 13.99
C PRO A 96 12.42 -54.71 15.13
N SER A 97 11.54 -55.54 15.69
CA SER A 97 11.71 -56.99 15.80
C SER A 97 12.75 -57.57 16.79
N ARG A 98 12.15 -58.32 17.72
CA ARG A 98 12.53 -59.67 18.17
C ARG A 98 13.61 -59.83 19.27
N ARG A 99 13.06 -60.35 20.38
CA ARG A 99 13.35 -61.64 21.04
C ARG A 99 14.11 -61.60 22.36
N ARG A 100 13.34 -62.03 23.37
CA ARG A 100 13.66 -63.04 24.40
C ARG A 100 14.83 -62.75 25.35
N GLY A 101 14.44 -62.53 26.60
CA GLY A 101 14.69 -63.47 27.70
C GLY A 101 16.07 -63.38 28.35
N ARG A 102 16.11 -63.12 29.65
CA ARG A 102 16.24 -64.14 30.70
C ARG A 102 16.05 -63.48 32.06
#